data_AF-A0A1C5UAS3-F1
#
_entry.id   AF-A0A1C5UAS3-F1
#
_cell.length_a   1.000
_cell.length_b   1.000
_cell.length_c   1.000
_cell.angle_alpha   90.00
_cell.angle_beta   90.00
_cell.angle_gamma   90.00
#
_symmetry.space_group_name_H-M   'P 1'
#
loop_
_entity.id
_entity.type
_entity.pdbx_description
1 polymer ?
#
loop_
_entity_poly.entity_id
_entity_poly.type
_entity_poly.pdbx_seq_one_letter_code
_entity_poly.pdbx_strand_id
1 'polypeptide(L)'
;MKKIVTLLLFMVCFCGLVGCGVKPVSDAKINYGSSSIYSEEDMNAAIELIKEEFSTWEGCELHDIFYSSDDEVNEENIAWMNELAKGQNLSPDFTQCIMFKSNFHSPKNGGGAWNADEEYTDWQWWLARTEGGDWKLLTWGY
;
A
#
# COMPACT_ATOMS: atom_id res chain seq x y z
N MET A 1 -30.09 33.48 -26.80
CA MET A 1 -29.82 32.46 -27.85
C MET A 1 -28.42 32.76 -28.37
N LYS A 2 -27.38 31.95 -28.21
CA LYS A 2 -27.25 30.50 -28.45
C LYS A 2 -26.25 29.88 -27.46
N LYS A 3 -26.54 28.63 -27.08
CA LYS A 3 -25.70 27.73 -26.28
C LYS A 3 -24.57 27.17 -27.14
N ILE A 4 -23.36 27.02 -26.60
CA ILE A 4 -22.29 26.13 -27.12
C ILE A 4 -21.55 25.62 -25.87
N VAL A 5 -22.12 24.70 -25.10
CA VAL A 5 -21.86 23.24 -25.13
C VAL A 5 -20.39 22.90 -25.39
N THR A 6 -19.67 22.67 -24.29
CA THR A 6 -18.41 21.95 -24.16
C THR A 6 -18.52 20.56 -24.81
N LEU A 7 -17.59 20.21 -25.69
CA LEU A 7 -17.42 18.83 -26.16
C LEU A 7 -15.96 18.40 -25.91
N LEU A 8 -15.75 17.75 -24.76
CA LEU A 8 -14.54 16.98 -24.46
C LEU A 8 -14.46 15.81 -25.45
N LEU A 9 -13.42 15.80 -26.27
CA LEU A 9 -13.13 14.69 -27.18
C LEU A 9 -12.35 13.62 -26.39
N PHE A 10 -13.06 12.64 -25.85
CA PHE A 10 -12.47 11.41 -25.32
C PHE A 10 -11.89 10.60 -26.49
N MET A 11 -10.58 10.70 -26.71
CA MET A 11 -9.86 9.78 -27.59
C MET A 11 -9.42 8.57 -26.76
N VAL A 12 -10.29 7.57 -26.70
CA VAL A 12 -9.96 6.25 -26.14
C VAL A 12 -9.02 5.56 -27.12
N CYS A 13 -7.72 5.62 -26.85
CA CYS A 13 -6.74 4.75 -27.49
C CYS A 13 -6.74 3.42 -26.73
N PHE A 14 -7.57 2.49 -27.18
CA PHE A 14 -7.54 1.09 -26.78
C PHE A 14 -6.37 0.43 -27.51
N CYS A 15 -5.15 0.65 -27.02
CA CYS A 15 -3.99 -0.11 -27.45
C CYS A 15 -3.92 -1.39 -26.61
N GLY A 16 -4.45 -2.47 -27.19
CA GLY A 16 -4.28 -3.80 -26.64
C GLY A 16 -2.83 -4.30 -26.74
N LEU A 17 -2.51 -5.20 -25.81
CA LEU A 17 -1.45 -6.20 -25.82
C LEU A 17 -0.02 -5.74 -25.46
N VAL A 18 0.30 -5.85 -24.17
CA VAL A 18 1.40 -6.73 -23.72
C VAL A 18 0.94 -7.44 -22.43
N GLY A 19 0.46 -8.67 -22.57
CA GLY A 19 0.36 -9.60 -21.44
C GLY A 19 1.75 -10.12 -21.09
N CYS A 20 2.60 -9.26 -20.53
CA CYS A 20 3.74 -9.73 -19.75
C CYS A 20 3.16 -10.17 -18.41
N GLY A 21 3.39 -11.43 -18.02
CA GLY A 21 2.76 -12.07 -16.88
C GLY A 21 3.04 -11.37 -15.55
N VAL A 22 2.27 -10.32 -15.26
CA VAL A 22 2.13 -9.78 -13.91
C VAL A 22 1.34 -10.84 -13.16
N LYS A 23 2.00 -11.51 -12.20
CA LYS A 23 1.24 -12.31 -11.24
C LYS A 23 0.28 -11.37 -10.53
N PRO A 24 -0.99 -11.73 -10.38
CA PRO A 24 -1.91 -10.88 -9.64
C PRO A 24 -1.37 -10.71 -8.22
N VAL A 25 -1.51 -9.49 -7.68
CA VAL A 25 -1.17 -9.16 -6.27
C VAL A 25 -1.81 -10.14 -5.27
N SER A 26 -2.87 -10.84 -5.68
CA SER A 26 -3.53 -11.90 -4.91
C SER A 26 -2.67 -13.11 -4.58
N ASP A 27 -1.56 -13.35 -5.29
CA ASP A 27 -0.73 -14.55 -5.12
C ASP A 27 0.41 -14.37 -4.09
N ALA A 28 0.55 -13.16 -3.53
CA ALA A 28 1.56 -12.87 -2.53
C ALA A 28 1.35 -13.73 -1.28
N LYS A 29 2.44 -14.29 -0.75
CA LYS A 29 2.38 -15.06 0.49
C LYS A 29 2.22 -14.11 1.66
N ILE A 30 1.25 -14.40 2.50
CA ILE A 30 1.01 -13.63 3.71
C ILE A 30 1.56 -14.39 4.91
N ASN A 31 2.40 -13.73 5.70
CA ASN A 31 2.86 -14.23 6.99
C ASN A 31 2.38 -13.28 8.09
N TYR A 32 1.34 -13.70 8.80
CA TYR A 32 0.75 -12.94 9.91
C TYR A 32 1.65 -12.89 11.15
N GLY A 33 2.72 -13.69 11.20
CA GLY A 33 3.60 -13.77 12.35
C GLY A 33 2.85 -14.22 13.61
N SER A 34 3.28 -13.71 14.75
CA SER A 34 2.58 -13.86 16.02
C SER A 34 2.15 -12.48 16.50
N SER A 35 0.86 -12.30 16.77
CA SER A 35 0.33 -11.09 17.40
C SER A 35 -0.62 -11.46 18.53
N SER A 36 -0.51 -10.70 19.62
CA SER A 36 -1.44 -10.69 20.74
C SER A 36 -2.43 -9.52 20.66
N ILE A 37 -2.21 -8.60 19.71
CA ILE A 37 -2.95 -7.34 19.55
C ILE A 37 -3.97 -7.46 18.41
N TYR A 38 -3.57 -8.06 17.29
CA TYR A 38 -4.37 -8.11 16.06
C TYR A 38 -4.77 -9.53 15.70
N SER A 39 -6.03 -9.71 15.31
CA SER A 39 -6.48 -10.96 14.68
C SER A 39 -6.07 -11.00 13.20
N GLU A 40 -6.16 -12.18 12.57
CA GLU A 40 -5.93 -12.30 11.13
C GLU A 40 -6.91 -11.42 10.33
N GLU A 41 -8.17 -11.28 10.76
CA GLU A 41 -9.13 -10.39 10.11
C GLU A 41 -8.70 -8.92 10.17
N ASP A 42 -8.20 -8.46 11.32
CA ASP A 42 -7.66 -7.12 11.50
C ASP A 42 -6.48 -6.87 10.57
N MET A 43 -5.55 -7.84 10.48
CA MET A 43 -4.39 -7.77 9.59
C MET A 43 -4.80 -7.81 8.12
N ASN A 44 -5.76 -8.65 7.75
CA ASN A 44 -6.27 -8.74 6.39
C ASN A 44 -6.84 -7.40 5.92
N ALA A 45 -7.60 -6.71 6.77
CA ALA A 45 -8.12 -5.38 6.43
C ALA A 45 -7.00 -4.36 6.12
N ALA A 46 -5.87 -4.41 6.85
CA ALA A 46 -4.71 -3.57 6.58
C ALA A 46 -3.97 -4.02 5.30
N ILE A 47 -3.80 -5.32 5.11
CA ILE A 47 -3.10 -5.91 3.95
C ILE A 47 -3.85 -5.61 2.65
N GLU A 48 -5.19 -5.59 2.65
CA GLU A 48 -5.94 -5.23 1.45
C GLU A 48 -5.64 -3.81 0.97
N LEU A 49 -5.40 -2.85 1.87
CA LEU A 49 -4.95 -1.50 1.50
C LEU A 49 -3.53 -1.51 0.90
N ILE A 50 -2.63 -2.35 1.44
CA ILE A 50 -1.29 -2.55 0.86
C ILE A 50 -1.41 -3.11 -0.55
N LYS A 51 -2.25 -4.13 -0.75
CA LYS A 51 -2.45 -4.74 -2.07
C LYS A 51 -3.10 -3.78 -3.06
N GLU A 52 -4.06 -2.97 -2.62
CA GLU A 52 -4.67 -1.93 -3.44
C GLU A 52 -3.61 -0.92 -3.92
N GLU A 53 -2.81 -0.38 -3.01
CA GLU A 53 -1.72 0.53 -3.36
C GLU A 53 -0.69 -0.15 -4.27
N PHE A 54 -0.22 -1.34 -3.91
CA PHE A 54 0.77 -2.09 -4.70
C PHE A 54 0.25 -2.43 -6.11
N SER A 55 -1.05 -2.63 -6.29
CA SER A 55 -1.63 -2.91 -7.62
C SER A 55 -1.42 -1.76 -8.62
N THR A 56 -1.13 -0.56 -8.12
CA THR A 56 -0.79 0.61 -8.95
C THR A 56 0.69 0.64 -9.37
N TRP A 57 1.54 -0.23 -8.80
CA TRP A 57 2.98 -0.27 -9.07
C TRP A 57 3.25 -1.10 -10.32
N GLU A 58 3.06 -0.46 -11.48
CA GLU A 58 3.14 -1.12 -12.79
C GLU A 58 4.43 -1.91 -13.00
N GLY A 59 4.28 -3.21 -13.25
CA GLY A 59 5.38 -4.11 -13.56
C GLY A 59 6.16 -4.64 -12.35
N CYS A 60 5.81 -4.22 -11.14
CA CYS A 60 6.33 -4.84 -9.91
C CYS A 60 5.63 -6.17 -9.65
N GLU A 61 6.36 -7.14 -9.10
CA GLU A 61 5.85 -8.45 -8.69
C GLU A 61 5.98 -8.59 -7.17
N LEU A 62 4.84 -8.55 -6.46
CA LEU A 62 4.81 -8.78 -5.02
C LEU A 62 5.03 -10.26 -4.71
N HIS A 63 5.96 -10.57 -3.81
CA HIS A 63 6.26 -11.94 -3.40
C HIS A 63 5.64 -12.28 -2.05
N ASP A 64 5.93 -11.44 -1.06
CA ASP A 64 5.57 -11.70 0.33
C ASP A 64 5.11 -10.40 1.00
N ILE A 65 4.13 -10.51 1.89
CA ILE A 65 3.83 -9.52 2.93
C ILE A 65 3.93 -10.22 4.27
N PHE A 66 4.65 -9.63 5.22
CA PHE A 66 4.82 -10.18 6.55
C PHE A 66 4.63 -9.12 7.62
N TYR A 67 3.87 -9.47 8.66
CA TYR A 67 3.71 -8.64 9.84
C TYR A 67 5.05 -8.49 10.56
N SER A 68 5.38 -7.28 11.01
CA SER A 68 6.68 -7.02 11.67
C SER A 68 6.74 -7.60 13.09
N SER A 69 6.08 -6.95 14.05
CA SER A 69 5.82 -7.44 15.40
C SER A 69 4.88 -6.49 16.15
N ASP A 70 4.37 -6.97 17.29
CA ASP A 70 3.63 -6.16 18.26
C ASP A 70 4.49 -5.03 18.87
N ASP A 71 5.83 -5.12 18.83
CA ASP A 71 6.73 -4.12 19.43
C ASP A 71 6.65 -2.76 18.71
N GLU A 72 6.28 -2.78 17.42
CA GLU A 72 6.05 -1.57 16.63
C GLU A 72 4.76 -0.84 17.05
N VAL A 73 3.88 -1.51 17.81
CA VAL A 73 2.64 -0.93 18.33
C VAL A 73 2.94 -0.26 19.66
N ASN A 74 3.52 0.93 19.59
CA ASN A 74 3.91 1.72 20.76
C ASN A 74 3.51 3.20 20.63
N GLU A 75 3.53 3.92 21.75
CA GLU A 75 3.10 5.32 21.81
C GLU A 75 3.93 6.24 20.89
N GLU A 76 5.22 5.96 20.71
CA GLU A 76 6.11 6.75 19.85
C GLU A 76 5.71 6.62 18.38
N ASN A 77 5.53 5.40 17.90
CA ASN A 77 5.10 5.14 16.53
C ASN A 77 3.68 5.67 16.26
N ILE A 78 2.75 5.55 17.23
CA ILE A 78 1.40 6.13 17.10
C ILE A 78 1.48 7.66 17.03
N ALA A 79 2.30 8.29 17.87
CA ALA A 79 2.49 9.75 17.83
C ALA A 79 3.09 10.20 16.50
N TRP A 80 4.10 9.48 15.99
CA TRP A 80 4.70 9.74 14.68
C TRP A 80 3.67 9.62 13.54
N MET A 81 2.83 8.59 13.55
CA MET A 81 1.76 8.41 12.57
C MET A 81 0.73 9.56 12.60
N ASN A 82 0.41 10.07 13.78
CA ASN A 82 -0.46 11.25 13.91
C ASN A 82 0.20 12.52 13.34
N GLU A 83 1.51 12.72 13.55
CA GLU A 83 2.24 13.85 12.94
C GLU A 83 2.30 13.74 11.40
N LEU A 84 2.53 12.53 10.88
CA LEU A 84 2.45 12.27 9.44
C LEU A 84 1.06 12.59 8.88
N ALA A 85 0.01 12.16 9.55
CA ALA A 85 -1.37 12.42 9.15
C ALA A 85 -1.65 13.93 9.06
N LYS A 86 -1.22 14.71 10.05
CA LYS A 86 -1.34 16.19 10.04
C LYS A 86 -0.62 16.80 8.84
N GLY A 87 0.58 16.31 8.52
CA GLY A 87 1.35 16.74 7.35
C GLY A 87 0.66 16.44 6.01
N GLN A 88 -0.23 15.44 5.98
CA GLN A 88 -1.06 15.08 4.83
C GLN A 88 -2.46 15.72 4.87
N ASN A 89 -2.67 16.72 5.73
CA ASN A 89 -3.97 17.38 5.98
C ASN A 89 -5.08 16.41 6.43
N LEU A 90 -4.71 15.27 6.99
CA LEU A 90 -5.59 14.36 7.69
C LEU A 90 -5.62 14.78 9.17
N SER A 91 -6.80 14.74 9.79
CA SER A 91 -6.95 14.98 11.24
C SER A 91 -7.57 13.82 12.03
N PRO A 92 -7.14 12.55 11.83
CA PRO A 92 -7.54 11.45 12.69
C PRO A 92 -6.73 11.49 13.99
N ASP A 93 -7.38 11.16 15.11
CA ASP A 93 -6.71 10.89 16.39
C ASP A 93 -6.42 9.38 16.46
N PHE A 94 -5.41 8.93 15.70
CA PHE A 94 -5.07 7.51 15.63
C PHE A 94 -4.65 6.99 17.00
N THR A 95 -5.20 5.82 17.37
CA THR A 95 -4.94 5.14 18.63
C THR A 95 -4.19 3.82 18.43
N GLN A 96 -4.03 3.38 17.19
CA GLN A 96 -3.34 2.14 16.82
C GLN A 96 -2.54 2.36 15.54
N CYS A 97 -1.38 1.69 15.46
CA CYS A 97 -0.60 1.56 14.24
C CYS A 97 -0.24 0.09 13.99
N ILE A 98 0.02 -0.25 12.73
CA ILE A 98 0.45 -1.58 12.32
C ILE A 98 1.50 -1.41 11.21
N MET A 99 2.57 -2.21 11.29
CA MET A 99 3.62 -2.22 10.28
C MET A 99 3.73 -3.59 9.64
N PHE A 100 3.80 -3.59 8.32
CA PHE A 100 4.13 -4.76 7.53
C PHE A 100 5.40 -4.49 6.75
N LYS A 101 6.07 -5.58 6.38
CA LYS A 101 7.13 -5.56 5.41
C LYS A 101 6.74 -6.37 4.19
N SER A 102 7.28 -6.01 3.04
CA SER A 102 7.12 -6.79 1.82
C SER A 102 8.42 -7.01 1.09
N ASN A 103 8.47 -8.11 0.36
CA ASN A 103 9.47 -8.36 -0.65
C ASN A 103 8.81 -8.31 -2.03
N PHE A 104 9.44 -7.61 -2.97
CA PHE A 104 8.95 -7.53 -4.33
C PHE A 104 10.09 -7.29 -5.31
N HIS A 105 9.86 -7.72 -6.54
CA HIS A 105 10.77 -7.51 -7.65
C HIS A 105 10.26 -6.38 -8.54
N SER A 106 11.15 -5.46 -8.92
CA SER A 106 10.82 -4.34 -9.79
C SER A 106 10.71 -4.72 -11.28
N PRO A 107 10.23 -3.83 -12.16
CA PRO A 107 10.13 -4.13 -13.58
C PRO A 107 11.52 -4.35 -14.20
N LYS A 108 11.63 -5.30 -15.15
CA LYS A 108 12.89 -5.64 -15.83
C LYS A 108 13.65 -4.48 -16.45
N ASN A 109 12.91 -3.47 -16.94
CA ASN A 109 13.49 -2.29 -17.58
C ASN A 109 13.48 -1.06 -16.65
N GLY A 110 13.11 -1.25 -15.38
CA GLY A 110 12.80 -0.18 -14.44
C GLY A 110 11.51 0.55 -14.83
N GLY A 111 11.27 1.68 -14.18
CA GLY A 111 10.13 2.55 -14.48
C GLY A 111 9.61 3.28 -13.26
N GLY A 112 9.09 4.49 -13.46
CA GLY A 112 8.59 5.34 -12.39
C GLY A 112 9.69 5.64 -11.36
N ALA A 113 9.51 5.13 -10.14
CA ALA A 113 10.42 5.29 -9.01
C ALA A 113 11.41 4.12 -8.82
N TRP A 114 11.32 3.06 -9.63
CA TRP A 114 12.02 1.80 -9.38
C TRP A 114 13.25 1.60 -10.26
N ASN A 115 14.31 1.07 -9.65
CA ASN A 115 15.47 0.55 -10.37
C ASN A 115 15.05 -0.64 -11.24
N ALA A 116 15.80 -0.90 -12.30
CA ALA A 116 15.51 -2.00 -13.21
C ALA A 116 15.94 -3.35 -12.64
N ASP A 117 15.06 -4.34 -12.70
CA ASP A 117 15.35 -5.75 -12.40
C ASP A 117 15.97 -5.97 -11.00
N GLU A 118 15.42 -5.28 -9.99
CA GLU A 118 15.95 -5.26 -8.62
C GLU A 118 14.97 -5.88 -7.64
N GLU A 119 15.52 -6.63 -6.68
CA GLU A 119 14.79 -7.19 -5.56
C GLU A 119 14.80 -6.20 -4.39
N TYR A 120 13.61 -5.74 -3.98
CA TYR A 120 13.40 -4.91 -2.81
C TYR A 120 12.96 -5.80 -1.65
N THR A 121 13.72 -5.79 -0.55
CA THR A 121 13.47 -6.63 0.62
C THR A 121 13.21 -5.79 1.85
N ASP A 122 12.34 -6.24 2.75
CA ASP A 122 12.00 -5.52 3.99
C ASP A 122 11.38 -4.13 3.74
N TRP A 123 10.73 -3.91 2.60
CA TRP A 123 10.05 -2.66 2.29
C TRP A 123 8.90 -2.43 3.26
N GLN A 124 8.87 -1.30 3.95
CA GLN A 124 7.94 -1.08 5.06
C GLN A 124 6.63 -0.45 4.61
N TRP A 125 5.55 -0.81 5.29
CA TRP A 125 4.21 -0.27 5.11
C TRP A 125 3.65 0.10 6.47
N TRP A 126 3.29 1.36 6.65
CA TRP A 126 2.78 1.88 7.91
C TRP A 126 1.33 2.31 7.77
N LEU A 127 0.48 1.66 8.56
CA LEU A 127 -0.94 1.95 8.63
C LEU A 127 -1.34 2.34 10.04
N ALA A 128 -2.39 3.16 10.15
CA ALA A 128 -2.95 3.57 11.43
C ALA A 128 -4.48 3.61 11.40
N ARG A 129 -5.10 3.43 12.56
CA ARG A 129 -6.56 3.54 12.74
C ARG A 129 -6.92 4.19 14.06
N THR A 130 -8.11 4.75 14.11
CA THR A 130 -8.77 5.14 15.36
C THR A 130 -9.40 3.90 15.99
N GLU A 131 -9.74 3.96 17.26
CA GLU A 131 -10.43 2.86 17.95
C GLU A 131 -11.74 2.51 17.22
N GLY A 132 -11.87 1.24 16.81
CA GLY A 132 -13.02 0.74 16.05
C GLY A 132 -13.19 1.32 14.64
N GLY A 133 -12.23 2.10 14.14
CA GLY A 133 -12.26 2.68 12.79
C GLY A 133 -11.51 1.83 11.75
N ASP A 134 -11.60 2.25 10.50
CA ASP A 134 -10.90 1.60 9.38
C ASP A 134 -9.40 1.97 9.38
N TRP A 135 -8.59 1.04 8.86
CA TRP A 135 -7.17 1.29 8.61
C TRP A 135 -6.97 2.37 7.55
N LYS A 136 -5.87 3.12 7.69
CA LYS A 136 -5.37 4.07 6.71
C LYS A 136 -3.90 3.81 6.45
N LEU A 137 -3.54 3.58 5.20
CA LEU A 137 -2.14 3.56 4.77
C LEU A 137 -1.61 5.00 4.75
N LEU A 138 -0.58 5.29 5.54
CA LEU A 138 -0.02 6.65 5.62
C LEU A 138 1.31 6.78 4.90
N THR A 139 2.15 5.74 4.93
CA THR A 139 3.46 5.78 4.29
C THR A 139 3.99 4.38 4.00
N TRP A 140 4.93 4.31 3.06
CA TRP A 140 5.65 3.10 2.69
C TRP A 140 7.04 3.47 2.18
N GLY A 141 8.03 2.61 2.42
CA GLY A 141 9.43 2.95 2.12
C GLY A 141 10.46 2.23 2.98
N TYR A 142 11.70 2.71 2.87
CA TYR A 142 12.80 2.41 3.78
C TYR A 142 12.99 3.53 4.81
#